data_AF-A0A7K4DJQ9-F1
#
_entry.id   AF-A0A7K4DJQ9-F1
#
_cell.length_a   1.000
_cell.length_b   1.000
_cell.length_c   1.000
_cell.angle_alpha   90.00
_cell.angle_beta   90.00
_cell.angle_gamma   90.00
#
_symmetry.space_group_name_H-M   'P 1'
#
loop_
_entity.id
_entity.type
_entity.pdbx_description
1 polymer ?
#
loop_
_entity_poly.entity_id
_entity_poly.type
_entity_poly.pdbx_seq_one_letter_code
_entity_poly.pdbx_strand_id
1 'polypeptide(L)'
;MDIALRDAYARLHERYFPRTELPITFEIGGPTEGVEKARAPRDWKCFICDLVKVRKGASLAFDEDSIGCRGGKFYLGYEAERFPDFRYFLSYGKPG
;
A
#
# COMPACT_ATOMS: atom_id res chain seq x y z
N MET A 1 6.36 10.81 -7.73
CA MET A 1 7.34 9.70 -7.83
C MET A 1 8.25 9.94 -9.03
N ASP A 2 9.57 9.89 -8.87
CA ASP A 2 10.51 9.94 -9.99
C ASP A 2 10.49 8.60 -10.76
N ILE A 3 9.85 8.61 -11.93
CA ILE A 3 9.68 7.45 -12.80
C ILE A 3 11.02 6.95 -13.35
N ALA A 4 11.95 7.86 -13.67
CA ALA A 4 13.25 7.47 -14.21
C ALA A 4 14.10 6.74 -13.17
N LEU A 5 14.07 7.22 -11.91
CA LEU A 5 14.72 6.55 -10.80
C LEU A 5 14.10 5.16 -10.53
N ARG A 6 12.76 5.06 -10.53
CA ARG A 6 12.05 3.79 -10.35
C ARG A 6 12.47 2.76 -11.41
N ASP A 7 12.45 3.15 -12.68
CA ASP A 7 12.74 2.24 -13.80
C ASP A 7 14.22 1.82 -13.80
N ALA A 8 15.13 2.75 -13.49
CA ALA A 8 16.54 2.46 -13.31
C ALA A 8 16.77 1.47 -12.16
N TYR A 9 16.11 1.67 -11.01
CA TYR A 9 16.19 0.78 -9.86
C TYR A 9 15.67 -0.61 -10.21
N ALA A 10 14.47 -0.73 -10.80
CA ALA A 10 13.87 -2.02 -11.13
C ALA A 10 14.79 -2.86 -12.05
N ARG A 11 15.39 -2.21 -13.05
CA ARG A 11 16.37 -2.86 -13.95
C ARG A 11 17.62 -3.34 -13.21
N LEU A 12 18.16 -2.52 -12.29
CA LEU A 12 19.34 -2.90 -11.51
C LEU A 12 19.01 -3.99 -10.49
N HIS A 13 17.82 -3.94 -9.89
CA HIS A 13 17.35 -4.95 -8.95
C HIS A 13 17.27 -6.33 -9.61
N GLU A 14 16.66 -6.44 -10.79
CA GLU A 14 16.62 -7.71 -11.52
C GLU A 14 18.02 -8.23 -11.88
N ARG A 15 18.97 -7.33 -12.18
CA ARG A 15 20.35 -7.69 -12.50
C ARG A 15 21.12 -8.26 -11.30
N TYR A 16 20.98 -7.65 -10.13
CA TYR A 16 21.80 -7.97 -8.95
C TYR A 16 21.08 -8.88 -7.93
N PHE A 17 19.75 -8.93 -7.98
CA PHE A 17 18.89 -9.74 -7.12
C PHE A 17 17.83 -10.48 -7.96
N PRO A 18 18.25 -11.40 -8.84
CA PRO A 18 17.32 -12.08 -9.72
C PRO A 18 16.32 -12.93 -8.92
N ARG A 19 15.04 -12.88 -9.32
CA ARG A 19 13.92 -13.62 -8.71
C ARG A 19 13.53 -13.16 -7.29
N THR A 20 14.02 -12.02 -6.82
CA THR A 20 13.48 -11.40 -5.60
C THR A 20 12.40 -10.39 -5.97
N GLU A 21 11.45 -10.18 -5.06
CA GLU A 21 10.43 -9.15 -5.25
C GLU A 21 11.02 -7.75 -5.06
N LEU A 22 10.45 -6.78 -5.78
CA LEU A 22 10.82 -5.38 -5.62
C LEU A 22 10.46 -4.88 -4.21
N PRO A 23 11.31 -4.05 -3.58
CA PRO A 23 10.95 -3.37 -2.36
C PRO A 23 9.77 -2.42 -2.59
N ILE A 24 8.98 -2.20 -1.54
CA ILE A 24 7.92 -1.19 -1.57
C ILE A 24 8.55 0.15 -1.21
N THR A 25 8.41 1.12 -2.09
CA THR A 25 8.75 2.53 -1.86
C THR A 25 7.48 3.36 -1.86
N PHE A 26 7.48 4.47 -1.12
CA PHE A 26 6.33 5.38 -1.05
C PHE A 26 6.79 6.81 -0.86
N GLU A 27 5.90 7.74 -1.20
CA GLU A 27 6.02 9.17 -0.94
C GLU A 27 4.69 9.65 -0.34
N ILE A 28 4.72 10.67 0.50
CA ILE A 28 3.53 11.29 1.11
C ILE A 28 3.39 12.68 0.53
N GLY A 29 2.22 12.99 -0.06
CA GLY A 29 1.95 14.30 -0.66
C GLY A 29 2.75 14.60 -1.94
N GLY A 30 3.25 13.56 -2.62
CA GLY A 30 4.00 13.69 -3.86
C GLY A 30 3.12 13.87 -5.12
N PRO A 31 3.75 14.16 -6.28
CA PRO A 31 3.05 14.29 -7.56
C PRO A 31 2.40 12.96 -7.97
N THR A 32 1.13 13.01 -8.39
CA THR A 32 0.34 11.82 -8.80
C THR A 32 0.06 11.76 -10.30
N GLU A 33 0.60 12.71 -11.06
CA GLU A 33 0.46 12.78 -12.51
C GLU A 33 1.04 11.53 -13.16
N GLY A 34 0.24 10.85 -13.99
CA GLY A 34 0.65 9.63 -14.68
C GLY A 34 0.74 8.38 -13.79
N VAL A 35 0.38 8.46 -12.51
CA VAL A 35 0.31 7.31 -11.59
C VAL A 35 -1.12 6.75 -11.59
N GLU A 36 -1.26 5.42 -11.62
CA GLU A 36 -2.58 4.78 -11.49
C GLU A 36 -3.15 5.06 -10.09
N LYS A 37 -4.34 5.67 -10.03
CA LYS A 37 -5.08 5.84 -8.77
C LYS A 37 -5.70 4.51 -8.36
N ALA A 38 -5.46 4.11 -7.12
CA ALA A 38 -6.13 2.97 -6.51
C ALA A 38 -7.64 3.24 -6.49
N ARG A 39 -8.43 2.25 -6.93
CA ARG A 39 -9.89 2.39 -6.97
C ARG A 39 -10.46 2.18 -5.57
N ALA A 40 -11.48 2.96 -5.23
CA ALA A 40 -12.34 2.69 -4.09
C ALA A 40 -12.82 1.21 -4.15
N PRO A 41 -12.62 0.43 -3.09
CA PRO A 41 -12.99 -0.97 -3.09
C PRO A 41 -14.52 -1.09 -3.01
N ARG A 42 -15.10 -1.98 -3.82
CA ARG A 42 -16.56 -2.22 -3.83
C ARG A 42 -17.06 -2.87 -2.53
N ASP A 43 -16.21 -3.70 -1.95
CA ASP A 43 -16.45 -4.44 -0.71
C ASP A 43 -15.22 -4.29 0.20
N TRP A 44 -15.27 -4.86 1.41
CA TRP A 44 -14.11 -4.87 2.30
C TRP A 44 -12.88 -5.47 1.61
N LYS A 45 -11.77 -4.73 1.64
CA LYS A 45 -10.47 -5.16 1.12
C LYS A 45 -9.35 -4.66 2.02
N CYS A 46 -8.43 -5.55 2.38
CA CYS A 46 -7.24 -5.17 3.12
C CYS A 46 -6.26 -4.38 2.22
N PHE A 47 -5.72 -3.27 2.73
CA PHE A 47 -4.69 -2.47 2.06
C PHE A 47 -3.48 -3.30 1.59
N ILE A 48 -3.06 -4.30 2.37
CA ILE A 48 -1.95 -5.19 2.00
C ILE A 48 -2.22 -5.95 0.69
N CYS A 49 -3.48 -6.23 0.36
CA CYS A 49 -3.84 -6.88 -0.90
C CYS A 49 -3.55 -5.99 -2.12
N ASP A 50 -3.64 -4.65 -1.99
CA ASP A 50 -3.27 -3.73 -3.07
C ASP A 50 -1.76 -3.69 -3.30
N LEU A 51 -0.96 -3.90 -2.26
CA LEU A 51 0.50 -3.93 -2.35
C LEU A 51 1.04 -5.12 -3.17
N VAL A 52 0.22 -6.13 -3.45
CA VAL A 52 0.60 -7.23 -4.35
C VAL A 52 0.95 -6.71 -5.75
N LYS A 53 0.23 -5.70 -6.26
CA LYS A 53 0.55 -5.06 -7.54
C LYS A 53 1.85 -4.27 -7.46
N VAL A 54 2.07 -3.58 -6.34
CA VAL A 54 3.28 -2.79 -6.10
C VAL A 54 4.53 -3.66 -6.07
N ARG A 55 4.46 -4.82 -5.39
CA ARG A 55 5.55 -5.82 -5.39
C ARG A 55 5.86 -6.41 -6.77
N LYS A 56 4.95 -6.24 -7.73
CA LYS A 56 5.12 -6.60 -9.15
C LYS A 56 5.54 -5.42 -10.04
N GLY A 57 5.87 -4.26 -9.45
CA GLY A 57 6.40 -3.09 -10.14
C GLY A 57 5.37 -2.02 -10.50
N ALA A 58 4.10 -2.16 -10.11
CA ALA A 58 3.10 -1.12 -10.34
C ALA A 58 3.31 0.07 -9.38
N SER A 59 3.11 1.29 -9.88
CA SER A 59 2.97 2.49 -9.04
C SER A 59 1.48 2.79 -8.81
N LEU A 60 1.07 2.88 -7.55
CA LEU A 60 -0.31 3.19 -7.17
C LEU A 60 -0.35 4.43 -6.28
N ALA A 61 -1.28 5.34 -6.58
CA ALA A 61 -1.61 6.47 -5.73
C ALA A 61 -2.83 6.13 -4.87
N PHE A 62 -2.73 6.37 -3.57
CA PHE A 62 -3.80 6.11 -2.61
C PHE A 62 -4.30 7.42 -2.00
N ASP A 63 -5.60 7.49 -1.79
CA ASP A 63 -6.31 8.50 -1.00
C ASP A 63 -7.21 7.81 0.04
N GLU A 64 -7.88 8.59 0.89
CA GLU A 64 -8.77 8.07 1.93
C GLU A 64 -9.85 7.12 1.37
N ASP A 65 -10.42 7.47 0.22
CA ASP A 65 -11.52 6.73 -0.43
C ASP A 65 -11.06 5.39 -1.02
N SER A 66 -9.78 5.30 -1.39
CA SER A 66 -9.17 4.07 -1.90
C SER A 66 -8.92 3.00 -0.82
N ILE A 67 -9.00 3.36 0.47
CA ILE A 67 -8.68 2.45 1.59
C ILE A 67 -9.95 1.87 2.21
N GLY A 68 -10.21 0.59 1.94
CA GLY A 68 -11.43 -0.09 2.37
C GLY A 68 -11.41 -0.71 3.77
N CYS A 69 -10.24 -0.88 4.40
CA CYS A 69 -10.15 -1.48 5.72
C CYS A 69 -9.80 -0.44 6.80
N ARG A 70 -10.46 -0.51 7.95
CA ARG A 70 -10.20 0.38 9.12
C ARG A 70 -8.74 0.35 9.54
N GLY A 71 -8.10 -0.81 9.48
CA GLY A 71 -6.68 -0.93 9.76
C GLY A 71 -5.82 -0.09 8.84
N GLY A 72 -6.08 -0.14 7.53
CA GLY A 72 -5.39 0.69 6.55
C GLY A 72 -5.61 2.17 6.82
N LYS A 73 -6.87 2.58 7.06
CA LYS A 73 -7.19 3.99 7.35
C LYS A 73 -6.46 4.50 8.60
N PHE A 74 -6.43 3.71 9.66
CA PHE A 74 -5.70 4.05 10.88
C PHE A 74 -4.18 4.08 10.68
N TYR A 75 -3.58 3.01 10.13
CA TYR A 75 -2.12 2.93 9.97
C TYR A 75 -1.55 3.89 8.92
N LEU A 76 -2.36 4.33 7.96
CA LEU A 76 -1.98 5.34 6.96
C LEU A 76 -2.31 6.77 7.39
N GLY A 77 -2.94 6.96 8.56
CA GLY A 77 -3.20 8.29 9.13
C GLY A 77 -4.45 9.00 8.61
N TYR A 78 -5.35 8.31 7.89
CA TYR A 78 -6.64 8.87 7.48
C TYR A 78 -7.68 8.85 8.63
N GLU A 79 -7.55 7.90 9.56
CA GLU A 79 -8.36 7.86 10.79
C GLU A 79 -7.44 8.01 12.01
N ALA A 80 -7.73 8.98 12.89
CA ALA A 80 -6.97 9.23 14.11
C ALA A 80 -7.41 8.33 15.28
N GLU A 81 -8.67 7.89 15.27
CA GLU A 81 -9.25 7.12 16.37
C GLU A 81 -9.07 5.61 16.17
N ARG A 82 -8.72 4.93 17.25
CA ARG A 82 -8.74 3.47 17.29
C ARG A 82 -10.16 3.00 17.57
N PHE A 83 -10.65 2.06 16.77
CA PHE A 83 -11.90 1.38 17.12
C PHE A 83 -11.76 0.55 18.41
N PRO A 84 -12.83 0.29 19.18
CA PRO A 84 -12.75 -0.31 20.51
C PRO A 84 -11.91 -1.60 20.59
N ASP A 85 -12.03 -2.47 19.60
CA ASP A 85 -11.33 -3.77 19.54
C ASP A 85 -9.97 -3.71 18.82
N PHE A 86 -9.38 -2.54 18.63
CA PHE A 86 -8.15 -2.38 17.84
C PHE A 86 -6.99 -3.24 18.38
N ARG A 87 -6.92 -3.46 19.70
CA ARG A 87 -5.93 -4.34 20.33
C ARG A 87 -5.98 -5.81 19.85
N TYR A 88 -7.11 -6.23 19.29
CA TYR A 88 -7.34 -7.57 18.72
C TYR A 88 -7.26 -7.57 17.19
N PHE A 89 -6.99 -6.42 16.58
CA PHE A 89 -6.90 -6.29 15.14
C PHE A 89 -5.65 -7.01 14.62
N LEU A 90 -5.84 -7.97 13.71
CA LEU A 90 -4.79 -8.79 13.10
C LEU A 90 -3.98 -9.69 14.05
N SER A 91 -4.31 -9.70 15.34
CA SER A 91 -3.88 -10.71 16.29
C SER A 91 -4.98 -11.77 16.43
N TYR A 92 -4.62 -13.07 16.43
CA TYR A 92 -5.57 -14.08 16.90
C TYR A 92 -5.81 -13.83 18.39
N GLY A 93 -6.94 -13.23 18.73
CA GLY A 93 -7.28 -12.91 20.11
C GLY A 93 -8.74 -12.54 20.25
N LYS A 94 -9.65 -13.47 19.97
CA LYS A 94 -11.03 -13.37 20.44
C LYS A 94 -11.03 -13.19 21.97
N PRO A 95 -11.62 -12.12 22.54
CA PRO A 95 -12.25 -12.27 23.84
C PRO A 95 -13.51 -13.14 23.64
N GLY A 96 -13.76 -14.07 24.57
CA GLY A 96 -15.03 -14.80 24.63
C GLY A 96 -16.22 -13.86 24.76
#